data_AF-A0A523NDA3-F1
#
_entry.id   AF-A0A523NDA3-F1
#
_cell.length_a   1.000
_cell.length_b   1.000
_cell.length_c   1.000
_cell.angle_alpha   90.00
_cell.angle_beta   90.00
_cell.angle_gamma   90.00
#
_symmetry.space_group_name_H-M   'P 1'
#
loop_
_entity.id
_entity.type
_entity.pdbx_description
1 polymer ?
#
loop_
_entity_poly.entity_id
_entity_poly.type
_entity_poly.pdbx_seq_one_letter_code
_entity_poly.pdbx_strand_id
1 'polypeptide(L)'
;MPKRADNGVRGDESWRVFRIMAEFVEAFETLGALGPAVSIYGSARLPSTDRYYQMARRCAAELVKRDFAVITGGGPGIMEAASRGAFEAGGASVGLNISLPREQVANPYQTVELDFRYFFVRKVMFVKYANGIVIFPGGFGTLDEALESLTLIQTLKIVPFPVVLVGTDFWSGFLSWVREVMDERFHTISPDDFDLFHLTDDVEEAAQIIHETYLGKRPCVERLPRFETDEVVPTGEGTRLGIKVRRVLPDRPQSP
;
A
#
# COMPACT_ATOMS: atom_id res chain seq x y z
N MET A 1 -19.42 -18.33 38.14
CA MET A 1 -20.04 -17.96 36.85
C MET A 1 -19.71 -16.52 36.56
N PRO A 2 -19.02 -16.19 35.44
CA PRO A 2 -18.83 -14.79 35.09
C PRO A 2 -20.17 -14.21 34.62
N LYS A 3 -20.49 -13.01 35.13
CA LYS A 3 -21.65 -12.24 34.68
C LYS A 3 -21.49 -11.98 33.17
N ARG A 4 -22.50 -12.37 32.38
CA ARG A 4 -22.64 -11.90 30.99
C ARG A 4 -22.63 -10.37 31.03
N ALA A 5 -21.70 -9.78 30.30
CA ALA A 5 -21.70 -8.34 30.06
C ALA A 5 -23.02 -7.97 29.37
N ASP A 6 -23.63 -6.93 29.92
CA ASP A 6 -24.93 -6.38 29.59
C ASP A 6 -25.01 -5.88 28.14
N ASN A 7 -26.21 -5.97 27.58
CA ASN A 7 -26.59 -5.62 26.21
C ASN A 7 -26.54 -4.10 25.95
N GLY A 8 -25.34 -3.50 25.91
CA GLY A 8 -25.12 -2.31 25.08
C GLY A 8 -25.07 -2.71 23.60
N VAL A 9 -24.92 -1.76 22.66
CA VAL A 9 -24.53 -2.05 21.26
C VAL A 9 -25.67 -2.40 20.28
N ARG A 10 -26.67 -1.51 20.14
CA ARG A 10 -27.37 -1.32 18.84
C ARG A 10 -27.15 0.07 18.25
N GLY A 11 -27.10 1.11 19.08
CA GLY A 11 -26.74 2.47 18.64
C GLY A 11 -25.25 2.65 18.31
N ASP A 12 -24.39 1.83 18.93
CA ASP A 12 -22.93 1.98 18.83
C ASP A 12 -22.37 1.47 17.48
N GLU A 13 -22.95 0.39 16.92
CA GLU A 13 -22.54 -0.11 15.60
C GLU A 13 -22.98 0.81 14.45
N SER A 14 -24.18 1.40 14.52
CA SER A 14 -24.60 2.38 13.50
C SER A 14 -23.68 3.61 13.53
N TRP A 15 -23.33 4.10 14.72
CA TRP A 15 -22.40 5.21 14.87
C TRP A 15 -20.99 4.87 14.37
N ARG A 16 -20.55 3.62 14.59
CA ARG A 16 -19.30 3.10 14.03
C ARG A 16 -19.28 3.17 12.51
N VAL A 17 -20.37 2.74 11.85
CA VAL A 17 -20.51 2.81 10.38
C VAL A 17 -20.46 4.26 9.90
N PHE A 18 -21.16 5.20 10.55
CA PHE A 18 -21.08 6.62 10.20
C PHE A 18 -19.66 7.17 10.33
N ARG A 19 -18.93 6.78 11.37
CA ARG A 19 -17.53 7.20 11.51
C ARG A 19 -16.61 6.63 10.44
N ILE A 20 -16.81 5.36 10.06
CA ILE A 20 -16.06 4.74 8.96
C ILE A 20 -16.31 5.50 7.66
N MET A 21 -17.57 5.82 7.37
CA MET A 21 -17.93 6.61 6.18
C MET A 21 -17.32 8.01 6.22
N ALA A 22 -17.30 8.66 7.39
CA ALA A 22 -16.69 9.97 7.56
C ALA A 22 -15.18 9.94 7.26
N GLU A 23 -14.43 8.96 7.79
CA GLU A 23 -13.00 8.82 7.48
C GLU A 23 -12.74 8.58 5.98
N PHE A 24 -13.63 7.84 5.30
CA PHE A 24 -13.54 7.68 3.84
C PHE A 24 -13.78 9.00 3.09
N VAL A 25 -14.83 9.75 3.46
CA VAL A 25 -15.19 11.00 2.80
C VAL A 25 -14.08 12.04 2.95
N GLU A 26 -13.61 12.26 4.18
CA GLU A 26 -12.54 13.21 4.48
C GLU A 26 -11.25 12.88 3.70
N ALA A 27 -10.85 11.61 3.72
CA ALA A 27 -9.65 11.17 3.01
C ALA A 27 -9.81 11.26 1.49
N PHE A 28 -10.99 10.95 0.95
CA PHE A 28 -11.22 11.04 -0.50
C PHE A 28 -11.24 12.47 -1.02
N GLU A 29 -11.83 13.40 -0.26
CA GLU A 29 -11.83 14.83 -0.61
C GLU A 29 -10.41 15.41 -0.54
N THR A 30 -9.68 15.08 0.54
CA THR A 30 -8.33 15.60 0.77
C THR A 30 -7.33 15.06 -0.25
N LEU A 31 -7.30 13.74 -0.47
CA LEU A 31 -6.33 13.10 -1.35
C LEU A 31 -6.72 13.17 -2.82
N GLY A 32 -8.00 13.42 -3.14
CA GLY A 32 -8.46 13.59 -4.51
C GLY A 32 -7.83 14.76 -5.27
N ALA A 33 -7.33 15.77 -4.56
CA ALA A 33 -6.66 16.94 -5.12
C ALA A 33 -5.12 16.84 -5.14
N LEU A 34 -4.54 15.74 -4.66
CA LEU A 34 -3.10 15.61 -4.41
C LEU A 34 -2.23 15.59 -5.69
N GLY A 35 -2.78 15.10 -6.80
CA GLY A 35 -2.01 14.78 -8.00
C GLY A 35 -1.29 13.42 -7.88
N PRO A 36 -0.29 13.15 -8.73
CA PRO A 36 0.46 11.90 -8.69
C PRO A 36 1.19 11.72 -7.37
N ALA A 37 1.12 10.53 -6.78
CA ALA A 37 1.73 10.29 -5.48
C ALA A 37 2.41 8.92 -5.38
N VAL A 38 3.35 8.79 -4.47
CA VAL A 38 4.06 7.54 -4.18
C VAL A 38 3.97 7.26 -2.69
N SER A 39 3.55 6.05 -2.35
CA SER A 39 3.54 5.59 -0.96
C SER A 39 4.92 5.04 -0.59
N ILE A 40 5.43 5.44 0.58
CA ILE A 40 6.68 4.92 1.13
C ILE A 40 6.42 4.21 2.45
N TYR A 41 6.82 2.94 2.51
CA TYR A 41 6.72 2.10 3.70
C TYR A 41 8.09 1.79 4.29
N GLY A 42 8.14 1.54 5.60
CA GLY A 42 9.34 1.06 6.26
C GLY A 42 9.25 1.11 7.78
N SER A 43 10.36 0.79 8.42
CA SER A 43 10.44 0.68 9.88
C SER A 43 10.14 2.00 10.60
N ALA A 44 9.27 1.93 11.62
CA ALA A 44 9.07 3.02 12.58
C ALA A 44 10.20 3.16 13.62
N ARG A 45 11.23 2.31 13.57
CA ARG A 45 12.23 2.15 14.64
C ARG A 45 13.66 2.51 14.22
N LEU A 46 13.92 2.69 12.92
CA LEU A 46 15.26 3.02 12.46
C LEU A 46 15.59 4.48 12.79
N PRO A 47 16.70 4.76 13.48
CA PRO A 47 17.05 6.13 13.85
C PRO A 47 17.50 6.95 12.64
N SER A 48 17.54 8.27 12.80
CA SER A 48 18.00 9.20 11.75
C SER A 48 19.44 8.98 11.30
N THR A 49 20.27 8.31 12.10
CA THR A 49 21.65 7.93 11.74
C THR A 49 21.74 6.66 10.89
N ASP A 50 20.65 5.91 10.74
CA ASP A 50 20.63 4.66 9.98
C ASP A 50 20.74 4.92 8.47
N ARG A 51 21.42 4.02 7.75
CA ARG A 51 21.60 4.13 6.29
C ARG A 51 20.26 4.18 5.55
N TYR A 52 19.29 3.36 5.95
CA TYR A 52 17.99 3.27 5.27
C TYR A 52 17.12 4.49 5.56
N TYR A 53 17.28 5.11 6.73
CA TYR A 53 16.67 6.41 7.00
C TYR A 53 17.17 7.45 5.98
N GLN A 54 18.50 7.56 5.80
CA GLN A 54 19.07 8.53 4.86
C GLN A 54 18.65 8.24 3.42
N MET A 55 18.62 6.96 3.04
CA MET A 55 18.13 6.55 1.72
C MET A 55 16.65 6.92 1.51
N ALA A 56 15.77 6.68 2.47
CA ALA A 56 14.35 7.03 2.38
C ALA A 56 14.13 8.54 2.22
N ARG A 57 14.91 9.35 2.95
CA ARG A 57 14.89 10.82 2.80
C ARG A 57 15.33 11.25 1.40
N ARG A 58 16.41 10.68 0.86
CA ARG A 58 16.85 10.97 -0.52
C ARG A 58 15.83 10.52 -1.55
N CYS A 59 15.29 9.32 -1.40
CA CYS A 59 14.28 8.76 -2.30
C CYS A 59 13.05 9.68 -2.40
N ALA A 60 12.52 10.13 -1.26
CA ALA A 60 11.40 11.06 -1.23
C ALA A 60 11.71 12.39 -1.92
N ALA A 61 12.91 12.95 -1.73
CA ALA A 61 13.33 14.16 -2.44
C ALA A 61 13.44 13.94 -3.96
N GLU A 62 13.94 12.77 -4.40
CA GLU A 62 14.00 12.41 -5.82
C GLU A 62 12.61 12.24 -6.45
N LEU A 63 11.64 11.70 -5.70
CA LEU A 63 10.25 11.60 -6.13
C LEU A 63 9.60 12.98 -6.27
N VAL A 64 9.82 13.88 -5.31
CA VAL A 64 9.33 15.27 -5.40
C VAL A 64 9.90 16.01 -6.59
N LYS A 65 11.19 15.83 -6.92
CA LYS A 65 11.80 16.41 -8.14
C LYS A 65 11.15 15.94 -9.44
N ARG A 66 10.37 14.85 -9.39
CA ARG A 66 9.64 14.26 -10.52
C ARG A 66 8.13 14.51 -10.40
N ASP A 67 7.74 15.53 -9.63
CA ASP A 67 6.36 15.98 -9.41
C ASP A 67 5.44 14.97 -8.73
N PHE A 68 6.01 14.04 -7.94
CA PHE A 68 5.22 13.15 -7.09
C PHE A 68 5.10 13.70 -5.67
N ALA A 69 3.88 13.66 -5.13
CA ALA A 69 3.66 13.72 -3.70
C ALA A 69 4.16 12.44 -3.01
N VAL A 70 4.49 12.53 -1.72
CA VAL A 70 4.94 11.37 -0.92
C VAL A 70 3.93 11.08 0.17
N ILE A 71 3.40 9.86 0.19
CA ILE A 71 2.45 9.37 1.18
C ILE A 71 3.19 8.45 2.15
N THR A 72 3.04 8.69 3.45
CA THR A 72 3.61 7.83 4.50
C THR A 72 2.57 7.54 5.58
N GLY A 73 2.90 6.62 6.49
CA GLY A 73 2.11 6.39 7.69
C GLY A 73 2.25 7.45 8.78
N GLY A 74 3.02 8.52 8.53
CA GLY A 74 3.13 9.69 9.41
C GLY A 74 3.94 9.51 10.69
N GLY A 75 4.38 8.29 11.00
CA GLY A 75 5.17 7.99 12.19
C GLY A 75 6.65 8.36 12.12
N PRO A 76 7.43 7.95 13.14
CA PRO A 76 8.89 8.10 13.17
C PRO A 76 9.61 7.13 12.22
N GLY A 77 10.94 7.18 12.21
CA GLY A 77 11.79 6.27 11.45
C GLY A 77 11.73 6.52 9.94
N ILE A 78 11.55 5.48 9.14
CA ILE A 78 11.49 5.61 7.67
C ILE A 78 10.37 6.54 7.23
N MET A 79 9.21 6.49 7.90
CA MET A 79 8.08 7.37 7.59
C MET A 79 8.46 8.84 7.77
N GLU A 80 9.09 9.19 8.89
CA GLU A 80 9.62 10.53 9.12
C GLU A 80 10.70 10.90 8.10
N ALA A 81 11.61 9.98 7.77
CA ALA A 81 12.65 10.22 6.79
C ALA A 81 12.07 10.61 5.42
N ALA A 82 11.09 9.85 4.96
CA ALA A 82 10.38 10.09 3.71
C ALA A 82 9.60 11.42 3.76
N SER A 83 8.85 11.66 4.84
CA SER A 83 8.13 12.93 5.01
C SER A 83 9.07 14.12 5.00
N ARG A 84 10.18 14.03 5.73
CA ARG A 84 11.23 15.05 5.77
C ARG A 84 11.86 15.32 4.41
N GLY A 85 12.17 14.26 3.66
CA GLY A 85 12.77 14.38 2.33
C GLY A 85 11.84 15.09 1.35
N ALA A 86 10.56 14.76 1.38
CA ALA A 86 9.55 15.41 0.55
C ALA A 86 9.34 16.88 0.94
N PHE A 87 9.22 17.15 2.24
CA PHE A 87 9.04 18.49 2.80
C PHE A 87 10.22 19.42 2.44
N GLU A 88 11.46 18.97 2.66
CA GLU A 88 12.65 19.76 2.36
C GLU A 88 12.85 20.01 0.86
N ALA A 89 12.33 19.12 0.01
CA ALA A 89 12.31 19.31 -1.45
C ALA A 89 11.16 20.22 -1.93
N GLY A 90 10.29 20.70 -1.03
CA GLY A 90 9.18 21.60 -1.34
C GLY A 90 7.96 20.90 -1.95
N GLY A 91 7.87 19.58 -1.84
CA GLY A 91 6.75 18.78 -2.35
C GLY A 91 5.68 18.52 -1.30
N ALA A 92 4.55 17.96 -1.74
CA ALA A 92 3.50 17.51 -0.82
C ALA A 92 3.96 16.28 -0.03
N SER A 93 3.94 16.39 1.29
CA SER A 93 4.19 15.30 2.23
C SER A 93 2.91 14.95 2.98
N VAL A 94 2.38 13.76 2.73
CA VAL A 94 1.14 13.28 3.33
C VAL A 94 1.45 12.31 4.46
N GLY A 95 0.91 12.58 5.65
CA GLY A 95 0.89 11.65 6.76
C GLY A 95 -0.50 11.06 6.96
N LEU A 96 -0.64 9.76 6.71
CA LEU A 96 -1.83 9.00 7.10
C LEU A 96 -1.60 8.46 8.51
N ASN A 97 -1.89 9.28 9.52
CA ASN A 97 -1.68 8.98 10.93
C ASN A 97 -2.72 7.96 11.43
N ILE A 98 -2.40 7.22 12.48
CA ILE A 98 -3.30 6.21 13.06
C ILE A 98 -3.30 6.28 14.58
N SER A 99 -4.49 6.25 15.17
CA SER A 99 -4.66 6.18 16.62
C SER A 99 -4.24 4.81 17.17
N LEU A 100 -3.15 4.75 17.92
CA LEU A 100 -2.64 3.53 18.56
C LEU A 100 -2.72 3.60 20.10
N PRO A 101 -2.82 2.45 20.80
CA PRO A 101 -2.83 2.41 22.27
C PRO A 101 -1.56 2.95 22.94
N ARG A 102 -0.44 2.94 22.21
CA ARG A 102 0.78 3.67 22.57
C ARG A 102 0.93 4.80 21.57
N GLU A 103 1.18 5.99 22.07
CA GLU A 103 1.24 7.21 21.28
C GLU A 103 2.31 7.09 20.18
N GLN A 104 1.86 7.14 18.92
CA GLN A 104 2.73 7.38 17.78
C GLN A 104 2.61 8.88 17.49
N VAL A 105 3.66 9.63 17.82
CA VAL A 105 3.69 11.07 17.55
C VAL A 105 3.85 11.26 16.05
N ALA A 106 2.93 12.02 15.44
CA ALA A 106 3.03 12.42 14.05
C ALA A 106 4.33 13.21 13.84
N ASN A 107 5.07 12.89 12.79
CA ASN A 107 6.30 13.60 12.48
C ASN A 107 6.02 15.03 11.99
N PRO A 108 6.92 16.01 12.23
CA PRO A 108 6.66 17.42 11.97
C PRO A 108 6.82 17.84 10.50
N TYR A 109 6.98 16.88 9.58
CA TYR A 109 7.29 17.14 8.17
C TYR A 109 6.10 16.86 7.25
N GLN A 110 4.89 16.78 7.80
CA GLN A 110 3.66 16.56 7.04
C GLN A 110 3.10 17.91 6.57
N THR A 111 2.82 18.05 5.28
CA THR A 111 2.09 19.20 4.72
C THR A 111 0.59 18.93 4.64
N VAL A 112 0.20 17.64 4.64
CA VAL A 112 -1.17 17.15 4.68
C VAL A 112 -1.24 16.06 5.75
N GLU A 113 -2.13 16.23 6.72
CA GLU A 113 -2.30 15.31 7.85
C GLU A 113 -3.71 14.73 7.81
N LEU A 114 -3.82 13.41 7.91
CA LEU A 114 -5.10 12.71 8.03
C LEU A 114 -5.02 11.70 9.18
N ASP A 115 -5.93 11.82 10.14
CA ASP A 115 -6.00 10.93 11.29
C ASP A 115 -7.03 9.83 11.10
N PHE A 116 -6.57 8.58 11.11
CA PHE A 116 -7.45 7.42 11.03
C PHE A 116 -7.64 6.75 12.39
N ARG A 117 -8.83 6.20 12.60
CA ARG A 117 -9.08 5.26 13.69
C ARG A 117 -9.15 3.82 13.18
N TYR A 118 -9.50 3.64 11.91
CA TYR A 118 -9.66 2.31 11.31
C TYR A 118 -8.55 2.01 10.32
N PHE A 119 -7.77 0.96 10.62
CA PHE A 119 -6.67 0.50 9.77
C PHE A 119 -7.09 0.25 8.31
N PHE A 120 -8.27 -0.34 8.08
CA PHE A 120 -8.69 -0.68 6.73
C PHE A 120 -9.02 0.56 5.88
N VAL A 121 -9.47 1.67 6.48
CA VAL A 121 -9.70 2.91 5.74
C VAL A 121 -8.34 3.48 5.31
N ARG A 122 -7.41 3.57 6.26
CA ARG A 122 -6.03 3.99 6.04
C ARG A 122 -5.32 3.18 4.95
N LYS A 123 -5.47 1.86 4.98
CA LYS A 123 -4.94 0.92 3.98
C LYS A 123 -5.45 1.21 2.57
N VAL A 124 -6.73 1.52 2.42
CA VAL A 124 -7.28 1.92 1.11
C VAL A 124 -6.59 3.19 0.59
N MET A 125 -6.35 4.18 1.45
CA MET A 125 -5.75 5.45 1.04
C MET A 125 -4.30 5.32 0.58
N PHE A 126 -3.56 4.36 1.15
CA PHE A 126 -2.19 4.07 0.73
C PHE A 126 -2.07 3.58 -0.71
N VAL A 127 -3.08 2.89 -1.24
CA VAL A 127 -3.02 2.29 -2.58
C VAL A 127 -3.88 3.02 -3.60
N LYS A 128 -4.99 3.64 -3.18
CA LYS A 128 -5.95 4.30 -4.09
C LYS A 128 -5.35 5.49 -4.83
N TYR A 129 -4.50 6.26 -4.15
CA TYR A 129 -3.89 7.49 -4.69
C TYR A 129 -2.43 7.31 -5.08
N ALA A 130 -1.89 6.10 -4.93
CA ALA A 130 -0.51 5.81 -5.30
C ALA A 130 -0.38 5.48 -6.79
N ASN A 131 0.67 6.00 -7.40
CA ASN A 131 1.17 5.67 -8.74
C ASN A 131 2.45 4.83 -8.69
N GLY A 132 2.88 4.46 -7.49
CA GLY A 132 4.03 3.63 -7.20
C GLY A 132 4.21 3.46 -5.70
N ILE A 133 4.95 2.43 -5.30
CA ILE A 133 5.27 2.17 -3.90
C ILE A 133 6.77 1.91 -3.76
N VAL A 134 7.39 2.52 -2.77
CA VAL A 134 8.77 2.22 -2.35
C VAL A 134 8.77 1.62 -0.95
N ILE A 135 9.39 0.46 -0.78
CA ILE A 135 9.35 -0.31 0.47
C ILE A 135 10.77 -0.48 1.00
N PHE A 136 11.07 0.22 2.09
CA PHE A 136 12.32 0.12 2.82
C PHE A 136 12.27 -0.97 3.89
N PRO A 137 13.41 -1.35 4.49
CA PRO A 137 13.47 -2.31 5.58
C PRO A 137 12.53 -1.96 6.73
N GLY A 138 11.82 -2.98 7.22
CA GLY A 138 10.65 -2.81 8.05
C GLY A 138 10.32 -3.99 8.93
N GLY A 139 9.28 -3.81 9.75
CA GLY A 139 8.75 -4.87 10.61
C GLY A 139 7.42 -5.41 10.08
N PHE A 140 6.59 -5.94 10.97
CA PHE A 140 5.29 -6.50 10.59
C PHE A 140 4.35 -5.51 9.90
N GLY A 141 4.33 -4.24 10.31
CA GLY A 141 3.50 -3.23 9.64
C GLY A 141 3.90 -3.02 8.18
N THR A 142 5.21 -2.95 7.92
CA THR A 142 5.74 -2.84 6.55
C THR A 142 5.44 -4.08 5.73
N LEU A 143 5.56 -5.28 6.32
CA LEU A 143 5.25 -6.53 5.62
C LEU A 143 3.75 -6.67 5.33
N ASP A 144 2.89 -6.22 6.24
CA ASP A 144 1.44 -6.17 6.05
C ASP A 144 1.07 -5.28 4.84
N GLU A 145 1.60 -4.05 4.79
CA GLU A 145 1.38 -3.13 3.65
C GLU A 145 1.98 -3.65 2.34
N ALA A 146 3.19 -4.25 2.39
CA ALA A 146 3.85 -4.81 1.22
C ALA A 146 3.06 -5.97 0.60
N LEU A 147 2.68 -6.97 1.41
CA LEU A 147 1.97 -8.15 0.93
C LEU A 147 0.54 -7.82 0.49
N GLU A 148 -0.13 -6.89 1.17
CA GLU A 148 -1.45 -6.42 0.74
C GLU A 148 -1.38 -5.74 -0.63
N SER A 149 -0.38 -4.86 -0.83
CA SER A 149 -0.17 -4.17 -2.11
C SER A 149 0.08 -5.17 -3.25
N LEU A 150 0.99 -6.12 -3.05
CA LEU A 150 1.29 -7.17 -4.04
C LEU A 150 0.05 -8.02 -4.35
N THR A 151 -0.71 -8.41 -3.32
CA THR A 151 -1.95 -9.19 -3.50
C THR A 151 -2.99 -8.41 -4.29
N LEU A 152 -3.17 -7.11 -4.02
CA LEU A 152 -4.12 -6.26 -4.74
C LEU A 152 -3.73 -6.09 -6.22
N ILE A 153 -2.44 -5.94 -6.51
CA ILE A 153 -1.93 -5.85 -7.89
C ILE A 153 -2.10 -7.20 -8.60
N GLN A 154 -1.66 -8.29 -7.96
CA GLN A 154 -1.76 -9.66 -8.48
C GLN A 154 -3.21 -10.02 -8.83
N THR A 155 -4.16 -9.66 -7.97
CA THR A 155 -5.59 -9.95 -8.16
C THR A 155 -6.32 -8.90 -8.99
N LEU A 156 -5.60 -7.90 -9.51
CA LEU A 156 -6.13 -6.78 -10.28
C LEU A 156 -7.22 -5.98 -9.56
N LYS A 157 -7.25 -6.02 -8.23
CA LYS A 157 -8.19 -5.23 -7.42
C LYS A 157 -7.84 -3.75 -7.37
N ILE A 158 -6.64 -3.40 -7.80
CA ILE A 158 -6.22 -2.04 -8.13
C ILE A 158 -5.57 -2.01 -9.52
N VAL A 159 -5.45 -0.82 -10.11
CA VAL A 159 -4.62 -0.64 -11.32
C VAL A 159 -3.17 -0.98 -10.95
N PRO A 160 -2.49 -1.86 -11.72
CA PRO A 160 -1.07 -2.14 -11.48
C PRO A 160 -0.21 -0.87 -11.57
N PHE A 161 0.64 -0.68 -10.56
CA PHE A 161 1.68 0.33 -10.51
C PHE A 161 2.97 -0.30 -9.95
N PRO A 162 4.16 0.29 -10.18
CA PRO A 162 5.41 -0.34 -9.80
C PRO A 162 5.62 -0.36 -8.29
N VAL A 163 6.06 -1.51 -7.79
CA VAL A 163 6.50 -1.71 -6.41
C VAL A 163 8.03 -1.86 -6.41
N VAL A 164 8.73 -1.07 -5.62
CA VAL A 164 10.20 -1.11 -5.53
C VAL A 164 10.62 -1.38 -4.10
N LEU A 165 11.27 -2.52 -3.88
CA LEU A 165 11.92 -2.90 -2.64
C LEU A 165 13.31 -2.27 -2.61
N VAL A 166 13.63 -1.54 -1.54
CA VAL A 166 14.95 -0.95 -1.32
C VAL A 166 15.67 -1.71 -0.20
N GLY A 167 16.94 -2.07 -0.44
CA GLY A 167 17.76 -2.79 0.53
C GLY A 167 17.88 -4.28 0.21
N THR A 168 18.74 -4.63 -0.74
CA THR A 168 18.97 -6.02 -1.18
C THR A 168 19.33 -6.93 0.00
N ASP A 169 20.23 -6.48 0.87
CA ASP A 169 20.67 -7.17 2.09
C ASP A 169 19.50 -7.56 3.00
N PHE A 170 18.51 -6.69 3.15
CA PHE A 170 17.33 -6.96 3.98
C PHE A 170 16.34 -7.90 3.32
N TRP A 171 16.02 -7.66 2.03
CA TRP A 171 14.94 -8.38 1.34
C TRP A 171 15.36 -9.75 0.81
N SER A 172 16.65 -9.98 0.56
CA SER A 172 17.14 -11.22 -0.09
C SER A 172 16.68 -12.48 0.64
N GLY A 173 16.78 -12.54 1.97
CA GLY A 173 16.36 -13.72 2.74
C GLY A 173 14.85 -14.00 2.64
N PHE A 174 14.03 -12.95 2.63
CA PHE A 174 12.58 -13.11 2.44
C PHE A 174 12.26 -13.59 1.02
N LEU A 175 12.88 -12.99 0.00
CA LEU A 175 12.65 -13.34 -1.40
C LEU A 175 13.15 -14.75 -1.75
N SER A 176 14.25 -15.19 -1.14
CA SER A 176 14.69 -16.59 -1.22
C SER A 176 13.64 -17.54 -0.65
N TRP A 177 13.04 -17.22 0.49
CA TRP A 177 11.95 -18.03 1.04
C TRP A 177 10.72 -18.02 0.13
N VAL A 178 10.33 -16.87 -0.42
CA VAL A 178 9.20 -16.80 -1.38
C VAL A 178 9.46 -17.70 -2.59
N ARG A 179 10.68 -17.68 -3.14
CA ARG A 179 11.07 -18.54 -4.28
C ARG A 179 11.12 -20.02 -3.91
N GLU A 180 11.94 -20.39 -2.93
CA GLU A 180 12.18 -21.79 -2.59
C GLU A 180 10.95 -22.45 -1.95
N VAL A 181 10.14 -21.69 -1.20
CA VAL A 181 9.03 -22.24 -0.44
C VAL A 181 7.72 -22.04 -1.16
N MET A 182 7.35 -20.79 -1.44
CA MET A 182 6.02 -20.52 -1.98
C MET A 182 5.91 -20.95 -3.44
N ASP A 183 6.91 -20.69 -4.27
CA ASP A 183 6.92 -21.05 -5.70
C ASP A 183 7.36 -22.51 -5.93
N GLU A 184 8.62 -22.84 -5.64
CA GLU A 184 9.22 -24.12 -6.08
C GLU A 184 8.72 -25.35 -5.32
N ARG A 185 8.50 -25.27 -4.00
CA ARG A 185 8.14 -26.44 -3.18
C ARG A 185 6.64 -26.62 -2.98
N PHE A 186 5.93 -25.53 -2.72
CA PHE A 186 4.50 -25.58 -2.38
C PHE A 186 3.58 -25.07 -3.50
N HIS A 187 4.11 -24.45 -4.56
CA HIS A 187 3.33 -23.97 -5.71
C HIS A 187 2.11 -23.12 -5.32
N THR A 188 2.30 -22.24 -4.34
CA THR A 188 1.28 -21.32 -3.79
C THR A 188 1.27 -19.95 -4.47
N ILE A 189 2.26 -19.67 -5.32
CA ILE A 189 2.36 -18.50 -6.19
C ILE A 189 2.82 -18.93 -7.58
N SER A 190 2.73 -18.04 -8.56
CA SER A 190 3.23 -18.26 -9.92
C SER A 190 4.64 -17.67 -10.09
N PRO A 191 5.49 -18.23 -10.96
CA PRO A 191 6.79 -17.65 -11.27
C PRO A 191 6.72 -16.20 -11.80
N ASP A 192 5.64 -15.84 -12.49
CA ASP A 192 5.40 -14.49 -13.02
C ASP A 192 5.07 -13.48 -11.88
N ASP A 193 4.76 -13.93 -10.65
CA ASP A 193 4.51 -13.02 -9.51
C ASP A 193 5.78 -12.28 -9.06
N PHE A 194 6.96 -12.76 -9.44
CA PHE A 194 8.23 -12.04 -9.21
C PHE A 194 8.38 -10.81 -10.11
N ASP A 195 7.58 -10.67 -11.17
CA ASP A 195 7.56 -9.48 -12.03
C ASP A 195 6.79 -8.31 -11.41
N LEU A 196 6.11 -8.54 -10.27
CA LEU A 196 5.29 -7.53 -9.58
C LEU A 196 6.11 -6.48 -8.83
N PHE A 197 7.41 -6.72 -8.62
CA PHE A 197 8.27 -5.80 -7.89
C PHE A 197 9.69 -5.74 -8.44
N HIS A 198 10.37 -4.65 -8.14
CA HIS A 198 11.80 -4.47 -8.38
C HIS A 198 12.57 -4.49 -7.06
N LEU A 199 13.83 -4.90 -7.08
CA LEU A 199 14.73 -4.85 -5.94
C LEU A 199 15.98 -4.05 -6.30
N THR A 200 16.30 -3.03 -5.52
CA THR A 200 17.48 -2.19 -5.74
C THR A 200 18.06 -1.65 -4.43
N ASP A 201 19.31 -1.17 -4.47
CA ASP A 201 19.92 -0.34 -3.43
C ASP A 201 20.10 1.12 -3.89
N ASP A 202 19.70 1.44 -5.11
CA ASP A 202 19.77 2.78 -5.70
C ASP A 202 18.37 3.45 -5.60
N VAL A 203 18.31 4.55 -4.85
CA VAL A 203 17.04 5.27 -4.63
C VAL A 203 16.66 6.16 -5.81
N GLU A 204 17.66 6.58 -6.58
CA GLU A 204 17.47 7.31 -7.83
C GLU A 204 16.88 6.37 -8.89
N GLU A 205 17.37 5.12 -8.96
CA GLU A 205 16.76 4.06 -9.77
C GLU A 205 15.31 3.77 -9.34
N ALA A 206 15.06 3.64 -8.04
CA ALA A 206 13.70 3.41 -7.52
C ALA A 206 12.71 4.51 -7.97
N ALA A 207 13.12 5.78 -7.86
CA ALA A 207 12.31 6.92 -8.33
C ALA A 207 12.16 6.93 -9.86
N GLN A 208 13.20 6.53 -10.60
CA GLN A 208 13.15 6.45 -12.07
C GLN A 208 12.17 5.38 -12.56
N ILE A 209 12.19 4.18 -11.96
CA ILE A 209 11.24 3.10 -12.29
C ILE A 209 9.81 3.62 -12.20
N ILE A 210 9.46 4.25 -11.09
CA ILE A 210 8.11 4.77 -10.85
C ILE A 210 7.75 5.83 -11.89
N HIS A 211 8.65 6.79 -12.13
CA HIS A 211 8.41 7.88 -13.07
C HIS A 211 8.26 7.40 -14.52
N GLU A 212 9.10 6.47 -14.97
CA GLU A 212 9.01 5.91 -16.32
C GLU A 212 7.72 5.11 -16.54
N THR A 213 7.29 4.34 -15.54
CA THR A 213 6.02 3.63 -15.61
C THR A 213 4.83 4.59 -15.61
N TYR A 214 4.86 5.63 -14.77
CA TYR A 214 3.82 6.69 -14.76
C TYR A 214 3.71 7.41 -16.11
N LEU A 215 4.84 7.70 -16.77
CA LEU A 215 4.86 8.29 -18.11
C LEU A 215 4.52 7.30 -19.24
N GLY A 216 4.29 6.02 -18.94
CA GLY A 216 4.03 4.98 -19.94
C GLY A 216 5.25 4.59 -20.79
N LYS A 217 6.47 4.94 -20.36
CA LYS A 217 7.73 4.57 -21.03
C LYS A 217 8.21 3.16 -20.66
N ARG A 218 7.71 2.63 -19.54
CA ARG A 218 8.03 1.31 -19.01
C ARG A 218 6.73 0.56 -18.67
N PRO A 219 6.59 -0.72 -19.05
CA PRO A 219 5.46 -1.52 -18.55
C PRO A 219 5.58 -1.68 -17.03
N CYS A 220 4.44 -1.63 -16.32
CA CYS A 220 4.41 -1.87 -14.88
C CYS A 220 4.78 -3.32 -14.53
N VAL A 221 4.27 -4.27 -15.31
CA VAL A 221 4.52 -5.70 -15.18
C VAL A 221 4.61 -6.23 -16.61
N GLU A 222 5.61 -7.06 -16.92
CA GLU A 222 5.75 -7.65 -18.26
C GLU A 222 4.58 -8.58 -18.59
N ARG A 223 4.19 -9.40 -17.61
CA ARG A 223 3.02 -10.29 -17.68
C ARG A 223 2.19 -10.14 -16.43
N LEU A 224 0.99 -9.57 -16.57
CA LEU A 224 0.02 -9.62 -15.47
C LEU A 224 -0.43 -11.08 -15.28
N PRO A 225 -0.51 -11.58 -14.03
CA PRO A 225 -1.12 -12.88 -13.76
C PRO A 225 -2.54 -12.86 -14.31
N ARG A 226 -2.79 -13.68 -15.34
CA ARG A 226 -4.08 -13.70 -16.03
C ARG A 226 -5.01 -14.65 -15.29
N PHE A 227 -6.24 -14.20 -15.04
CA PHE A 227 -7.33 -15.14 -14.82
C PHE A 227 -7.51 -15.93 -16.12
N GLU A 228 -7.46 -17.27 -16.06
CA GLU A 228 -7.38 -18.15 -17.24
C GLU A 228 -8.56 -18.00 -18.24
N THR A 229 -9.67 -17.31 -17.88
CA THR A 229 -10.90 -17.38 -18.69
C THR A 229 -11.71 -16.10 -18.94
N ASP A 230 -11.48 -14.96 -18.29
CA ASP A 230 -12.44 -13.83 -18.35
C ASP A 230 -11.86 -12.49 -18.85
N GLU A 231 -12.67 -11.72 -19.61
CA GLU A 231 -12.37 -10.34 -20.00
C GLU A 231 -12.35 -9.41 -18.78
N VAL A 232 -11.25 -8.69 -18.64
CA VAL A 232 -11.04 -7.66 -17.62
C VAL A 232 -11.93 -6.45 -17.93
N VAL A 233 -12.89 -6.14 -17.05
CA VAL A 233 -13.73 -4.93 -17.16
C VAL A 233 -13.26 -3.87 -16.16
N PRO A 234 -12.86 -2.66 -16.63
CA PRO A 234 -12.62 -1.52 -15.76
C PRO A 234 -13.91 -1.06 -15.08
N THR A 235 -13.87 -0.83 -13.77
CA THR A 235 -14.98 -0.21 -13.03
C THR A 235 -14.75 1.29 -12.84
N GLY A 236 -15.81 2.04 -12.52
CA GLY A 236 -15.70 3.46 -12.14
C GLY A 236 -14.87 3.73 -10.87
N GLU A 237 -14.42 2.68 -10.19
CA GLU A 237 -13.62 2.76 -8.96
C GLU A 237 -12.11 2.53 -9.21
N GLY A 238 -11.70 2.36 -10.47
CA GLY A 238 -10.30 2.03 -10.81
C GLY A 238 -9.91 0.59 -10.47
N THR A 239 -10.89 -0.28 -10.23
CA THR A 239 -10.69 -1.70 -9.94
C THR A 239 -11.02 -2.53 -11.18
N ARG A 240 -10.43 -3.73 -11.31
CA ARG A 240 -10.81 -4.70 -12.35
C ARG A 240 -11.66 -5.81 -11.73
N LEU A 241 -12.79 -6.11 -12.36
CA LEU A 241 -13.60 -7.26 -11.97
C LEU A 241 -12.94 -8.54 -12.48
N GLY A 242 -12.80 -9.52 -11.58
CA GLY A 242 -12.50 -10.91 -11.93
C GLY A 242 -13.78 -11.73 -12.02
N ILE A 243 -13.65 -13.05 -12.19
CA ILE A 243 -14.76 -14.00 -12.35
C ILE A 243 -15.82 -13.79 -11.27
N LYS A 244 -17.10 -13.65 -11.67
CA LYS A 244 -18.21 -13.62 -10.71
C LYS A 244 -18.31 -14.98 -10.01
N VAL A 245 -17.93 -15.03 -8.73
CA VAL A 245 -18.18 -16.19 -7.86
C VAL A 245 -19.66 -16.26 -7.46
N ARG A 246 -20.57 -16.38 -8.44
CA ARG A 246 -21.94 -16.81 -8.14
C ARG A 246 -21.95 -18.32 -8.15
N ARG A 247 -22.30 -18.94 -7.01
CA ARG A 247 -22.85 -20.29 -7.04
C ARG A 247 -24.09 -20.25 -7.94
N VAL A 248 -24.01 -20.84 -9.12
CA VAL A 248 -25.21 -21.28 -9.84
C VAL A 248 -25.76 -22.40 -8.97
N LEU A 249 -26.78 -22.10 -8.16
CA LEU A 249 -27.55 -23.15 -7.53
C LEU A 249 -28.13 -23.99 -8.68
N PRO A 250 -27.97 -25.32 -8.68
CA PRO A 250 -28.61 -26.15 -9.69
C PRO A 250 -30.11 -25.86 -9.65
N ASP A 251 -30.72 -25.70 -10.83
CA ASP A 251 -32.17 -25.53 -10.95
C ASP A 251 -32.85 -26.61 -10.11
N ARG A 252 -33.70 -26.19 -9.18
CA ARG A 252 -34.51 -27.13 -8.42
C ARG A 252 -35.27 -27.98 -9.45
N PRO A 253 -35.21 -29.32 -9.39
CA PRO A 253 -36.03 -30.14 -10.27
C PRO A 253 -37.48 -29.71 -10.06
N GLN A 254 -38.13 -29.27 -11.14
CA GLN A 254 -39.57 -29.06 -11.13
C GLN A 254 -40.18 -30.39 -10.68
N SER A 255 -40.85 -30.35 -9.54
CA SER A 255 -41.54 -31.52 -9.00
C SER A 255 -42.65 -31.92 -10.00
N PRO A 256 -42.93 -33.23 -10.12
CA PRO A 256 -43.71 -33.80 -11.23
C PRO A 256 -45.14 -33.26 -11.34
#